data_AF-A0A8T2DNP4-F1
#
_entry.id   AF-A0A8T2DNP4-F1
#
_cell.length_a   1.000
_cell.length_b   1.000
_cell.length_c   1.000
_cell.angle_alpha   90.00
_cell.angle_beta   90.00
_cell.angle_gamma   90.00
#
_symmetry.space_group_name_H-M   'P 1'
#
loop_
_entity.id
_entity.type
_entity.pdbx_description
1 polymer ?
#
loop_
_entity_poly.entity_id
_entity_poly.type
_entity_poly.pdbx_seq_one_letter_code
_entity_poly.pdbx_strand_id
1 'polypeptide(L)'
;MVRMQTKAVMVFKLDEEGNAFYTQDIGDLYIFISRSEPFCVPASSFPGMFSNFVELLDVNENVTVDLSDYSMNGGFGYFGAPAHIPPQKLD
;
A
#
# COMPACT_ATOMS: atom_id res chain seq x y z
N MET A 1 7.70 24.77 0.53
CA MET A 1 7.48 23.40 0.02
C MET A 1 6.52 22.72 0.97
N VAL A 2 5.33 22.34 0.50
CA VAL A 2 4.32 21.66 1.33
C VAL A 2 4.72 20.20 1.43
N ARG A 3 4.83 19.67 2.65
CA ARG A 3 5.01 18.24 2.90
C ARG A 3 3.64 17.64 3.15
N MET A 4 3.21 16.72 2.28
CA MET A 4 2.06 15.89 2.57
C MET A 4 2.47 14.81 3.56
N GLN A 5 1.58 14.52 4.50
CA GLN A 5 1.76 13.46 5.49
C GLN A 5 0.49 12.63 5.49
N THR A 6 0.64 11.33 5.27
CA THR A 6 -0.43 10.37 5.43
C THR A 6 -0.81 10.28 6.92
N LYS A 7 -2.11 10.41 7.19
CA LYS A 7 -2.65 10.31 8.56
C LYS A 7 -3.34 8.99 8.84
N ALA A 8 -3.94 8.39 7.81
CA ALA A 8 -4.62 7.11 7.88
C ALA A 8 -4.84 6.58 6.46
N VAL A 9 -4.97 5.26 6.36
CA VAL A 9 -5.49 4.57 5.17
C VAL A 9 -6.80 3.89 5.56
N MET A 10 -7.81 4.04 4.71
CA MET A 10 -9.09 3.33 4.85
C MET A 10 -9.30 2.50 3.59
N VAL A 11 -9.63 1.22 3.77
CA VAL A 11 -9.96 0.33 2.67
C VAL A 11 -11.45 0.06 2.69
N PHE A 12 -12.04 0.10 1.50
CA PHE A 12 -13.43 -0.26 1.29
C PHE A 12 -13.49 -1.42 0.32
N LYS A 13 -14.10 -2.53 0.72
CA LYS A 13 -14.37 -3.66 -0.16
C LYS A 13 -15.71 -3.43 -0.84
N LEU A 14 -15.77 -3.76 -2.13
CA LEU A 14 -16.99 -3.70 -2.92
C LEU A 14 -17.67 -5.07 -2.90
N ASP A 15 -18.98 -5.09 -2.73
CA ASP A 15 -19.80 -6.27 -2.97
C ASP A 15 -20.14 -6.42 -4.47
N GLU A 16 -20.91 -7.45 -4.81
CA GLU A 16 -21.32 -7.75 -6.20
C GLU A 16 -22.24 -6.68 -6.81
N GLU A 17 -22.94 -5.90 -5.96
CA GLU A 17 -23.81 -4.81 -6.37
C GLU A 17 -23.06 -3.47 -6.47
N GLY A 18 -21.79 -3.44 -6.05
CA GLY A 18 -20.93 -2.26 -6.03
C GLY A 18 -21.06 -1.41 -4.76
N ASN A 19 -21.73 -1.90 -3.71
CA ASN A 19 -21.77 -1.22 -2.42
C ASN A 19 -20.41 -1.33 -1.72
N ALA A 20 -19.95 -0.21 -1.17
CA ALA A 20 -18.69 -0.11 -0.46
C ALA A 20 -18.88 -0.29 1.05
N PHE A 21 -18.14 -1.21 1.66
CA PHE A 21 -18.06 -1.37 3.10
C PHE A 21 -16.62 -1.27 3.58
N TYR A 22 -16.44 -0.57 4.70
CA TYR A 22 -15.13 -0.44 5.32
C TYR A 22 -14.61 -1.81 5.77
N THR A 23 -13.31 -2.06 5.54
CA THR A 23 -12.63 -3.27 5.99
C THR A 23 -11.24 -2.95 6.55
N GLN A 24 -10.86 -3.75 7.54
CA GLN A 24 -9.55 -3.83 8.17
C GLN A 24 -8.71 -4.98 7.65
N ASP A 25 -9.32 -5.82 6.82
CA ASP A 25 -8.76 -7.07 6.35
C ASP A 25 -8.91 -7.15 4.83
N ILE A 26 -7.76 -7.13 4.15
CA ILE A 26 -7.63 -7.35 2.71
C ILE A 26 -7.09 -8.76 2.41
N GLY A 27 -6.95 -9.61 3.41
CA GLY A 27 -6.46 -10.99 3.30
C GLY A 27 -4.97 -11.05 3.00
N ASP A 28 -4.57 -11.96 2.11
CA ASP A 28 -3.18 -12.19 1.71
C ASP A 28 -2.59 -11.07 0.82
N LEU A 29 -3.18 -9.87 0.79
CA LEU A 29 -2.73 -8.81 -0.10
C LEU A 29 -1.70 -7.88 0.55
N TYR A 30 -0.76 -7.42 -0.27
CA TYR A 30 0.07 -6.25 -0.01
C TYR A 30 -0.12 -5.26 -1.15
N ILE A 31 -0.56 -4.03 -0.84
CA ILE A 31 -0.89 -3.00 -1.83
C ILE A 31 0.26 -1.99 -1.92
N PHE A 32 0.66 -1.63 -3.13
CA PHE A 32 1.66 -0.62 -3.42
C PHE A 32 0.98 0.59 -4.09
N ILE A 33 1.14 1.76 -3.48
CA ILE A 33 0.63 3.03 -3.99
C ILE A 33 1.80 4.00 -4.11
N SER A 34 2.05 4.49 -5.31
CA SER A 34 3.12 5.47 -5.55
C SER A 34 2.80 6.40 -6.71
N ARG A 35 3.81 7.09 -7.26
CA ARG A 35 3.62 7.92 -8.46
C ARG A 35 3.47 7.13 -9.77
N SER A 36 3.58 5.80 -9.72
CA SER A 36 3.23 4.88 -10.81
C SER A 36 1.83 4.26 -10.63
N GLU A 37 1.39 3.45 -11.60
CA GLU A 37 0.13 2.70 -11.49
C GLU A 37 0.15 1.83 -10.22
N PRO A 38 -0.88 1.93 -9.35
CA PRO A 38 -0.95 1.12 -8.15
C PRO A 38 -1.15 -0.35 -8.49
N PHE A 39 -0.58 -1.23 -7.69
CA PHE A 39 -0.75 -2.68 -7.85
C PHE A 39 -0.81 -3.36 -6.50
N CYS A 40 -1.27 -4.61 -6.49
CA CYS A 40 -1.20 -5.47 -5.32
C CYS A 40 -0.63 -6.82 -5.73
N VAL A 41 -0.07 -7.51 -4.75
CA VAL A 41 0.41 -8.88 -4.91
C VAL A 41 -0.06 -9.74 -3.75
N PRO A 42 -0.16 -11.06 -3.93
CA PRO A 42 -0.29 -11.97 -2.81
C PRO A 42 1.02 -11.95 -2.00
N ALA A 43 0.94 -11.64 -0.71
CA ALA A 43 2.07 -11.62 0.21
C ALA A 43 2.73 -12.99 0.31
N SER A 44 1.94 -14.06 0.29
CA SER A 44 2.41 -15.44 0.21
C SER A 44 3.32 -15.74 -0.99
N SER A 45 3.31 -14.92 -2.05
CA SER A 45 4.21 -15.09 -3.21
C SER A 45 5.65 -14.63 -2.94
N PHE A 46 5.91 -13.93 -1.83
CA PHE A 46 7.21 -13.34 -1.50
C PHE A 46 7.67 -13.75 -0.09
N PRO A 47 8.79 -14.50 0.04
CA PRO A 47 9.29 -14.91 1.35
C PRO A 47 9.56 -13.73 2.29
N GLY A 48 8.95 -13.76 3.47
CA GLY A 48 9.15 -12.73 4.50
C GLY A 48 8.29 -11.48 4.33
N MET A 49 7.36 -11.46 3.38
CA MET A 49 6.42 -10.35 3.23
C MET A 49 5.17 -10.56 4.10
N PHE A 50 4.74 -9.51 4.80
CA PHE A 50 3.52 -9.53 5.61
C PHE A 50 2.28 -9.36 4.73
N SER A 51 1.17 -9.97 5.08
CA SER A 51 -0.13 -9.73 4.44
C SER A 51 -0.90 -8.62 5.15
N ASN A 52 -1.97 -8.13 4.55
CA ASN A 52 -2.86 -7.09 5.11
C ASN A 52 -2.22 -5.71 5.24
N PHE A 53 -1.32 -5.37 4.31
CA PHE A 53 -0.46 -4.18 4.39
C PHE A 53 -0.63 -3.27 3.17
N VAL A 54 -0.42 -1.96 3.37
CA VAL A 54 -0.37 -0.95 2.30
C VAL A 54 0.94 -0.17 2.39
N GLU A 55 1.67 -0.08 1.30
CA GLU A 55 2.85 0.77 1.17
C GLU A 55 2.55 1.99 0.30
N LEU A 56 2.89 3.15 0.84
CA LEU A 56 2.75 4.47 0.24
C LEU A 56 4.14 5.05 0.00
N LEU A 57 4.45 5.34 -1.26
CA LEU A 57 5.69 5.97 -1.67
C LEU A 57 5.42 7.22 -2.50
N ASP A 58 5.79 8.38 -1.97
CA ASP A 58 5.75 9.66 -2.66
C ASP A 58 7.11 10.36 -2.57
N VAL A 59 7.27 11.53 -3.21
CA VAL A 59 8.50 12.33 -3.22
C VAL A 59 8.98 12.63 -1.80
N ASN A 60 8.06 12.75 -0.85
CA ASN A 60 8.34 13.18 0.52
C ASN A 60 8.05 12.16 1.62
N GLU A 61 7.53 10.98 1.28
CA GLU A 61 6.98 10.03 2.24
C GLU A 61 7.22 8.60 1.76
N ASN A 62 7.72 7.75 2.65
CA ASN A 62 7.66 6.30 2.51
C ASN A 62 7.05 5.76 3.81
N VAL A 63 5.85 5.20 3.72
CA VAL A 63 5.11 4.69 4.87
C VAL A 63 4.46 3.36 4.51
N THR A 64 4.61 2.40 5.40
CA THR A 64 3.89 1.14 5.40
C THR A 64 2.81 1.18 6.48
N VAL A 65 1.60 0.74 6.14
CA VAL A 65 0.43 0.71 7.01
C VAL A 65 -0.01 -0.73 7.22
N ASP A 66 -0.04 -1.17 8.48
CA ASP A 66 -0.69 -2.42 8.89
C ASP A 66 -2.17 -2.12 9.13
N LEU A 67 -3.05 -2.73 8.33
CA LEU A 67 -4.49 -2.50 8.42
C LEU A 67 -5.13 -3.18 9.64
N SER A 68 -4.47 -4.20 10.22
CA SER A 68 -4.96 -4.96 11.38
C SER A 68 -4.85 -4.11 12.66
N ASP A 69 -3.70 -3.48 12.84
CA ASP A 69 -3.35 -2.74 14.06
C ASP A 69 -3.42 -1.21 13.89
N TYR A 70 -3.76 -0.72 12.70
CA TYR A 70 -3.72 0.71 12.35
C TYR A 70 -2.35 1.37 12.57
N SER A 71 -1.30 0.56 12.58
CA SER A 71 0.05 1.06 12.79
C SER A 71 0.64 1.57 11.48
N MET A 72 1.32 2.70 11.54
CA MET A 72 2.04 3.28 10.41
C MET A 72 3.52 3.34 10.77
N ASN A 73 4.34 2.72 9.95
CA ASN A 73 5.79 2.73 10.08
C ASN A 73 6.40 3.39 8.86
N GLY A 74 7.34 4.31 9.05
CA GLY A 74 7.97 5.03 7.96
C GLY A 74 8.34 6.45 8.34
N GLY A 75 8.66 7.26 7.34
CA GLY A 75 9.11 8.62 7.59
C GLY A 75 9.26 9.49 6.35
N PHE A 76 9.68 10.72 6.61
CA PHE A 76 9.90 11.72 5.58
C PHE A 76 11.32 11.60 5.01
N GLY A 77 11.42 11.56 3.69
CA GLY A 77 12.68 11.57 2.95
C GLY A 77 12.49 12.26 1.61
N TYR A 78 13.56 12.61 0.89
CA TYR A 78 13.44 13.02 -0.51
C TYR A 78 13.76 11.82 -1.40
N PHE A 79 12.74 11.28 -2.05
CA PHE A 79 12.88 10.11 -2.91
C PHE A 79 12.95 10.57 -4.37
N GLY A 80 14.12 10.41 -5.01
CA GLY A 80 14.35 10.87 -6.39
C GLY A 80 13.57 10.08 -7.45
N ALA A 81 13.16 8.86 -7.13
CA ALA A 81 12.32 8.00 -7.97
C ALA A 81 11.24 7.30 -7.12
N PRO A 82 10.19 8.03 -6.69
CA PRO A 82 9.16 7.51 -5.79
C PRO A 82 8.10 6.73 -6.59
N ALA A 83 8.53 5.69 -7.29
CA ALA A 83 7.66 4.84 -8.10
C ALA A 83 7.98 3.37 -7.83
N HIS A 84 6.95 2.59 -7.54
CA HIS A 84 7.07 1.13 -7.49
C HIS A 84 7.00 0.57 -8.91
N ILE A 85 7.77 -0.49 -9.14
CA ILE A 85 7.76 -1.23 -10.40
C ILE A 85 6.99 -2.53 -10.13
N PRO A 86 5.83 -2.76 -10.79
CA PRO A 86 5.08 -4.00 -10.64
C PRO A 86 5.94 -5.22 -11.00
N PRO A 87 5.67 -6.40 -10.42
CA PRO A 87 6.34 -7.63 -10.80
C PRO A 87 6.31 -7.83 -12.32
N GLN A 88 7.48 -8.06 -12.91
CA GLN A 88 7.61 -8.31 -14.33
C GLN A 88 7.36 -9.80 -14.59
N LYS A 89 6.60 -10.12 -15.63
CA LYS A 89 6.58 -11.50 -16.14
C LYS A 89 7.96 -11.78 -16.73
N LEU A 90 8.63 -12.80 -16.19
CA LEU A 90 9.85 -13.34 -16.75
C LEU A 90 9.44 -14.55 -17.57
N ASP A 91 9.50 -14.40 -18.89
CA ASP A 91 9.20 -15.45 -19.87
C ASP A 91 10.31 -16.50 -19.93
#